data_AF-A0A840G5B0-F1
#
_entry.id   AF-A0A840G5B0-F1
#
_cell.length_a   1.000
_cell.length_b   1.000
_cell.length_c   1.000
_cell.angle_alpha   90.00
_cell.angle_beta   90.00
_cell.angle_gamma   90.00
#
_symmetry.space_group_name_H-M   'P 1'
#
loop_
_entity.id
_entity.type
_entity.pdbx_description
1 polymer ?
#
loop_
_entity_poly.entity_id
_entity_poly.type
_entity_poly.pdbx_seq_one_letter_code
_entity_poly.pdbx_strand_id
1 'polypeptide(L)'
;MSLAAISPWATAQATQLPPAARAPQVGDCAIFREGGVGQVLKTATWWLRGTLTEVRREQRRAAVCPRFDKPRQSYTPADWSRLAAALPCVSSPAAVRDVEVWRVTLRADAWETPWTHAHGDNGWLFRGQFLEQSLRAGVLIDMDASWLERCEE
;
A
#
# COMPACT_ATOMS: atom_id res chain seq x y z
N MET A 1 -23.84 -53.67 -26.37
CA MET A 1 -23.74 -52.33 -27.01
C MET A 1 -24.25 -51.33 -25.98
N SER A 2 -23.36 -50.76 -25.16
CA SER A 2 -22.75 -49.41 -25.31
C SER A 2 -23.81 -48.30 -25.17
N LEU A 3 -23.73 -47.32 -24.26
CA LEU A 3 -22.57 -46.48 -23.90
C LEU A 3 -22.64 -45.99 -22.44
N ALA A 4 -21.47 -45.96 -21.78
CA ALA A 4 -21.24 -45.20 -20.55
C ALA A 4 -21.00 -43.72 -20.89
N ALA A 5 -21.70 -42.82 -20.21
CA ALA A 5 -21.47 -41.38 -20.34
C ALA A 5 -20.29 -40.95 -19.46
N ILE A 6 -19.23 -40.48 -20.11
CA ILE A 6 -18.02 -39.95 -19.47
C ILE A 6 -18.28 -38.46 -19.19
N SER A 7 -18.20 -38.03 -17.94
CA SER A 7 -18.32 -36.62 -17.56
C SER A 7 -17.03 -35.85 -17.87
N PRO A 8 -17.07 -34.73 -18.62
CA PRO A 8 -15.87 -33.96 -18.93
C PRO A 8 -15.90 -32.57 -18.30
N TRP A 9 -15.48 -32.40 -17.05
CA TRP A 9 -15.25 -31.05 -16.51
C TRP A 9 -14.23 -31.03 -15.37
N ALA A 10 -13.00 -30.75 -15.80
CA ALA A 10 -11.99 -29.88 -15.20
C ALA A 10 -12.05 -29.69 -13.68
N THR A 11 -11.11 -30.35 -12.99
CA THR A 11 -10.64 -29.93 -11.67
C THR A 11 -10.09 -28.51 -11.78
N ALA A 12 -10.83 -27.54 -11.23
CA ALA A 12 -10.31 -26.21 -10.98
C ALA A 12 -9.05 -26.35 -10.11
N GLN A 13 -7.90 -26.04 -10.69
CA GLN A 13 -6.66 -25.95 -9.93
C GLN A 13 -6.82 -24.79 -8.96
N ALA A 14 -6.87 -25.12 -7.67
CA ALA A 14 -6.78 -24.12 -6.61
C ALA A 14 -5.46 -23.39 -6.80
N THR A 15 -5.53 -22.12 -7.22
CA THR A 15 -4.40 -21.21 -7.22
C THR A 15 -3.82 -21.24 -5.81
N GLN A 16 -2.64 -21.83 -5.66
CA GLN A 16 -1.91 -21.82 -4.40
C GLN A 16 -1.70 -20.36 -4.01
N LEU A 17 -2.40 -19.90 -2.96
CA LEU A 17 -2.11 -18.61 -2.38
C LEU A 17 -0.63 -18.61 -1.98
N PRO A 18 0.15 -17.56 -2.33
CA PRO A 18 1.50 -17.43 -1.83
C PRO A 18 1.49 -17.53 -0.30
N PRO A 19 2.53 -18.12 0.32
CA PRO A 19 2.59 -18.26 1.76
C PRO A 19 2.32 -16.91 2.42
N ALA A 20 1.37 -16.89 3.36
CA ALA A 20 0.96 -15.67 4.05
C ALA A 20 2.21 -14.93 4.53
N ALA A 21 2.41 -13.71 4.05
CA ALA A 21 3.51 -12.87 4.50
C ALA A 21 3.49 -12.83 6.04
N ARG A 22 4.64 -13.10 6.68
CA ARG A 22 4.78 -13.03 8.14
C ARG A 22 4.23 -11.69 8.63
N ALA A 23 3.46 -11.72 9.73
CA ALA A 23 2.95 -10.51 10.35
C ALA A 23 4.10 -9.55 10.72
N PRO A 24 3.93 -8.22 10.56
CA PRO A 24 4.96 -7.25 10.90
C PRO A 24 5.29 -7.29 12.40
N GLN A 25 6.55 -7.01 12.75
CA GLN A 25 7.02 -6.98 14.14
C GLN A 25 7.82 -5.71 14.43
N VAL A 26 7.78 -5.27 15.68
CA VAL A 26 8.65 -4.19 16.16
C VAL A 26 10.12 -4.62 15.98
N GLY A 27 10.94 -3.73 15.45
CA GLY A 27 12.32 -3.99 15.09
C GLY A 27 12.53 -4.44 13.64
N ASP A 28 11.48 -4.82 12.91
CA ASP A 28 11.61 -5.17 11.49
C ASP A 28 12.08 -3.95 10.67
N CYS A 29 12.99 -4.19 9.72
CA CYS A 29 13.28 -3.24 8.66
C CYS A 29 12.15 -3.26 7.63
N ALA A 30 11.61 -2.10 7.33
CA ALA A 30 10.53 -1.94 6.37
C ALA A 30 10.85 -0.83 5.37
N ILE A 31 10.36 -1.01 4.14
CA ILE A 31 10.52 -0.07 3.05
C ILE A 31 9.18 0.18 2.37
N PHE A 32 8.81 1.45 2.28
CA PHE A 32 7.74 1.94 1.44
C PHE A 32 8.33 2.29 0.08
N ARG A 33 7.67 1.87 -1.00
CA ARG A 33 8.14 2.10 -2.39
C ARG A 33 7.06 2.73 -3.23
N GLU A 34 7.45 3.71 -4.04
CA GLU A 34 6.56 4.38 -5.00
C GLU A 34 7.28 4.68 -6.32
N GLY A 35 6.48 4.94 -7.36
CA GLY A 35 6.97 5.13 -8.72
C GLY A 35 7.08 3.82 -9.50
N GLY A 36 7.73 3.83 -10.66
CA GLY A 36 7.88 2.63 -11.51
C GLY A 36 6.63 2.23 -12.32
N VAL A 37 5.60 3.09 -12.38
CA VAL A 37 4.34 2.82 -13.10
C VAL A 37 4.35 3.28 -14.58
N GLY A 38 5.53 3.53 -15.16
CA GLY A 38 5.68 3.93 -16.56
C GLY A 38 5.91 2.74 -17.49
N GLN A 39 5.51 2.84 -18.77
CA GLN A 39 5.78 1.77 -19.75
C GLN A 39 7.28 1.52 -20.01
N VAL A 40 8.14 2.49 -19.66
CA VAL A 40 9.60 2.44 -19.88
C VAL A 40 10.39 2.17 -18.59
N LEU A 41 9.98 2.73 -17.45
CA LEU A 41 10.62 2.52 -16.15
C LEU A 41 9.68 1.69 -15.27
N LYS A 42 10.02 0.40 -15.10
CA LYS A 42 9.19 -0.62 -14.41
C LYS A 42 9.57 -0.84 -12.94
N THR A 43 10.66 -0.27 -12.46
CA THR A 43 11.14 -0.44 -11.08
C THR A 43 10.74 0.76 -10.23
N ALA A 44 10.26 0.51 -9.00
CA ALA A 44 9.97 1.56 -8.04
C ALA A 44 11.24 2.40 -7.82
N THR A 45 11.14 3.69 -8.14
CA THR A 45 12.30 4.59 -8.21
C THR A 45 12.51 5.32 -6.89
N TRP A 46 11.46 5.44 -6.08
CA TRP A 46 11.45 6.24 -4.86
C TRP A 46 11.06 5.38 -3.69
N TRP A 47 11.61 5.69 -2.52
CA TRP A 47 11.47 4.84 -1.37
C TRP A 47 11.65 5.59 -0.06
N LEU A 48 11.06 5.05 1.00
CA LEU A 48 11.22 5.48 2.37
C LEU A 48 11.50 4.22 3.20
N ARG A 49 12.65 4.19 3.86
CA ARG A 49 13.10 3.05 4.67
C ARG A 49 13.19 3.45 6.13
N GLY A 50 12.85 2.51 7.00
CA GLY A 50 13.02 2.69 8.43
C GLY A 50 12.89 1.40 9.23
N THR A 51 12.80 1.57 10.54
CA THR A 51 12.58 0.49 11.50
C THR A 51 11.19 0.62 12.11
N LEU A 52 10.43 -0.48 12.20
CA LEU A 52 9.13 -0.47 12.90
C LEU A 52 9.34 -0.30 14.40
N THR A 53 8.72 0.73 14.99
CA THR A 53 8.78 0.99 16.44
C THR A 53 7.49 0.61 17.15
N GLU A 54 6.39 0.50 16.43
CA GLU A 54 5.08 0.08 16.95
C GLU A 54 4.33 -0.71 15.88
N VAL A 55 3.59 -1.74 16.32
CA VAL A 55 2.72 -2.55 15.47
C VAL A 55 1.43 -2.83 16.23
N ARG A 56 0.28 -2.55 15.62
CA ARG A 56 -1.05 -2.76 16.21
C ARG A 56 -2.06 -3.28 15.19
N ARG A 57 -3.03 -4.07 15.67
CA ARG A 57 -4.22 -4.43 14.88
C ARG A 57 -5.33 -3.43 15.16
N GLU A 58 -6.03 -3.03 14.11
CA GLU A 58 -7.15 -2.11 14.21
C GLU A 58 -8.31 -2.61 13.36
N GLN A 59 -9.52 -2.56 13.92
CA GLN A 59 -10.75 -2.72 13.14
C GLN A 59 -11.12 -1.39 12.51
N ARG A 60 -11.10 -1.31 11.19
CA ARG A 60 -11.47 -0.11 10.43
C ARG A 60 -12.65 -0.39 9.52
N ARG A 61 -13.55 0.57 9.40
CA ARG A 61 -14.63 0.52 8.43
C ARG A 61 -14.11 0.96 7.07
N ALA A 62 -13.99 0.02 6.13
CA ALA A 62 -13.63 0.32 4.75
C ALA A 62 -14.81 1.00 4.04
N ALA A 63 -14.86 2.33 4.15
CA ALA A 63 -15.86 3.18 3.52
C ALA A 63 -15.56 3.37 2.02
N VAL A 64 -16.44 4.09 1.31
CA VAL A 64 -16.21 4.40 -0.11
C VAL A 64 -15.01 5.35 -0.25
N CYS A 65 -14.11 5.05 -1.19
CA CYS A 65 -12.93 5.89 -1.43
C CYS A 65 -13.33 7.32 -1.80
N PRO A 66 -12.61 8.34 -1.28
CA PRO A 66 -12.80 9.72 -1.68
C PRO A 66 -12.70 9.89 -3.21
N ARG A 67 -13.64 10.63 -3.79
CA ARG A 67 -13.60 11.03 -5.19
C ARG A 67 -13.35 12.53 -5.26
N PHE A 68 -12.49 12.93 -6.18
CA PHE A 68 -12.14 14.32 -6.41
C PHE A 68 -12.58 14.70 -7.82
N ASP A 69 -13.13 15.90 -7.98
CA ASP A 69 -13.57 16.43 -9.27
C ASP A 69 -12.39 17.00 -10.06
N LYS A 70 -11.35 16.18 -10.24
CA LYS A 70 -10.13 16.48 -10.98
C LYS A 70 -9.38 15.21 -11.30
N PRO A 71 -8.59 15.19 -12.38
CA PRO A 71 -7.77 14.02 -12.69
C PRO A 71 -6.70 13.81 -11.61
N ARG A 72 -6.28 12.54 -11.43
CA ARG A 72 -5.29 12.13 -10.41
C ARG A 72 -3.97 12.88 -10.54
N GLN A 73 -3.57 13.28 -11.75
CA GLN A 73 -2.35 14.07 -11.98
C GLN A 73 -2.42 15.49 -11.38
N SER A 74 -3.61 15.99 -11.06
CA SER A 74 -3.85 17.31 -10.46
C SER A 74 -4.12 17.23 -8.96
N TYR A 75 -3.87 16.09 -8.32
CA TYR A 75 -4.01 15.94 -6.88
C TYR A 75 -2.94 16.78 -6.17
N THR A 76 -3.40 17.54 -5.18
CA THR A 76 -2.57 18.30 -4.24
C THR A 76 -2.14 17.40 -3.08
N PRO A 77 -1.15 17.81 -2.26
CA PRO A 77 -0.79 17.07 -1.05
C PRO A 77 -1.99 16.74 -0.17
N ALA A 78 -2.91 17.69 0.01
CA ALA A 78 -4.12 17.51 0.80
C ALA A 78 -5.10 16.46 0.23
N ASP A 79 -5.16 16.29 -1.09
CA ASP A 79 -5.97 15.23 -1.70
C ASP A 79 -5.37 13.86 -1.43
N TRP A 80 -4.04 13.75 -1.52
CA TRP A 80 -3.31 12.53 -1.19
C TRP A 80 -3.44 12.17 0.28
N SER A 81 -3.29 13.13 1.20
CA SER A 81 -3.51 12.92 2.63
C SER A 81 -4.93 12.42 2.92
N ARG A 82 -5.94 13.00 2.27
CA ARG A 82 -7.34 12.56 2.43
C ARG A 82 -7.56 11.15 1.90
N LEU A 83 -6.99 10.82 0.75
CA LEU A 83 -7.07 9.46 0.18
C LEU A 83 -6.36 8.45 1.08
N ALA A 84 -5.13 8.75 1.48
CA ALA A 84 -4.29 7.95 2.38
C ALA A 84 -4.99 7.63 3.71
N ALA A 85 -5.62 8.64 4.33
CA ALA A 85 -6.38 8.46 5.58
C ALA A 85 -7.62 7.58 5.41
N ALA A 86 -8.23 7.57 4.23
CA ALA A 86 -9.41 6.75 3.93
C ALA A 86 -9.07 5.28 3.63
N LEU A 87 -7.82 4.96 3.29
CA LEU A 87 -7.42 3.60 2.97
C LEU A 87 -7.35 2.72 4.24
N PRO A 88 -7.78 1.44 4.18
CA PRO A 88 -8.39 0.78 3.02
C PRO A 88 -9.83 1.26 2.79
N CYS A 89 -10.17 1.50 1.53
CA CYS A 89 -11.51 1.94 1.10
C CYS A 89 -12.01 1.11 -0.08
N VAL A 90 -13.32 1.19 -0.37
CA VAL A 90 -13.99 0.43 -1.43
C VAL A 90 -14.51 1.32 -2.55
N SER A 91 -14.75 0.75 -3.73
CA SER A 91 -15.20 1.51 -4.92
C SER A 91 -16.69 1.84 -4.91
N SER A 92 -17.51 1.10 -4.16
CA SER A 92 -18.97 1.25 -4.13
C SER A 92 -19.57 1.09 -2.72
N PRO A 93 -20.74 1.70 -2.44
CA PRO A 93 -21.40 1.59 -1.13
C PRO A 93 -21.76 0.15 -0.74
N ALA A 94 -22.10 -0.70 -1.72
CA ALA A 94 -22.48 -2.09 -1.47
C ALA A 94 -21.32 -2.96 -0.94
N ALA A 95 -20.07 -2.52 -1.14
CA ALA A 95 -18.88 -3.24 -0.69
C ALA A 95 -18.37 -2.79 0.70
N VAL A 96 -19.03 -1.79 1.32
CA VAL A 96 -18.64 -1.25 2.63
C VAL A 96 -18.71 -2.33 3.69
N ARG A 97 -17.64 -2.47 4.45
CA ARG A 97 -17.48 -3.53 5.46
C ARG A 97 -16.42 -3.13 6.49
N ASP A 98 -16.47 -3.75 7.65
CA ASP A 98 -15.36 -3.68 8.60
C ASP A 98 -14.25 -4.64 8.17
N VAL A 99 -13.01 -4.17 8.28
CA VAL A 99 -11.80 -4.92 7.95
C VAL A 99 -10.80 -4.79 9.08
N GLU A 100 -10.07 -5.88 9.32
CA GLU A 100 -8.92 -5.84 10.19
C GLU A 100 -7.70 -5.37 9.39
N VAL A 101 -6.96 -4.39 9.92
CA VAL A 101 -5.70 -3.93 9.35
C VAL A 101 -4.59 -3.96 10.38
N TRP A 102 -3.36 -4.04 9.88
CA TRP A 102 -2.17 -3.77 10.68
C TRP A 102 -1.77 -2.31 10.48
N ARG A 103 -1.72 -1.54 11.57
CA ARG A 103 -1.12 -0.22 11.60
C ARG A 103 0.25 -0.31 12.23
N VAL A 104 1.17 0.48 11.70
CA VAL A 104 2.55 0.51 12.17
C VAL A 104 3.07 1.92 12.28
N THR A 105 3.98 2.12 13.21
CA THR A 105 4.79 3.34 13.31
C THR A 105 6.19 3.03 12.81
N LEU A 106 6.59 3.67 11.71
CA LEU A 106 7.92 3.58 11.12
C LEU A 106 8.78 4.74 11.63
N ARG A 107 9.94 4.44 12.20
CA ARG A 107 10.98 5.45 12.43
C ARG A 107 11.85 5.54 11.17
N ALA A 108 11.73 6.65 10.45
CA ALA A 108 12.43 6.84 9.18
C ALA A 108 13.95 6.96 9.38
N ASP A 109 14.72 6.21 8.60
CA ASP A 109 16.18 6.19 8.66
C ASP A 109 16.79 6.77 7.36
N ALA A 110 16.20 6.47 6.20
CA ALA A 110 16.65 6.97 4.90
C ALA A 110 15.50 7.03 3.90
N TRP A 111 15.60 7.88 2.88
CA TRP A 111 14.58 8.01 1.84
C TRP A 111 15.16 8.59 0.56
N GLU A 112 14.44 8.36 -0.53
CA GLU A 112 14.65 8.98 -1.82
C GLU A 112 13.29 9.44 -2.35
N THR A 113 13.20 10.71 -2.74
CA THR A 113 11.95 11.32 -3.21
C THR A 113 12.15 12.00 -4.56
N PRO A 114 11.14 11.99 -5.45
CA PRO A 114 11.18 12.72 -6.70
C PRO A 114 11.17 14.23 -6.49
N TRP A 115 11.66 14.94 -7.51
CA TRP A 115 11.57 16.40 -7.63
C TRP A 115 10.38 16.88 -8.46
N THR A 116 9.73 15.97 -9.19
CA THR A 116 8.58 16.22 -10.08
C THR A 116 7.31 15.51 -9.57
N HIS A 117 6.14 16.10 -9.85
CA HIS A 117 4.84 15.63 -9.35
C HIS A 117 4.33 14.33 -10.02
N ALA A 118 5.09 13.75 -10.94
CA ALA A 118 4.58 12.75 -11.89
C ALA A 118 4.34 11.34 -11.30
N HIS A 119 4.65 11.10 -10.01
CA HIS A 119 4.85 9.74 -9.49
C HIS A 119 4.29 9.46 -8.08
N GLY A 120 3.11 9.98 -7.73
CA GLY A 120 2.48 9.70 -6.42
C GLY A 120 1.56 8.46 -6.39
N ASP A 121 1.70 7.62 -5.36
CA ASP A 121 0.70 6.62 -4.97
C ASP A 121 0.18 6.89 -3.54
N ASN A 122 0.04 5.88 -2.68
CA ASN A 122 -0.65 6.02 -1.38
C ASN A 122 0.07 6.94 -0.35
N GLY A 123 1.39 7.08 -0.44
CA GLY A 123 2.22 7.83 0.50
C GLY A 123 2.76 9.15 -0.07
N TRP A 124 2.66 9.34 -1.38
CA TRP A 124 3.08 10.56 -2.09
C TRP A 124 4.45 11.07 -1.64
N LEU A 125 5.50 10.29 -1.91
CA LEU A 125 6.87 10.72 -1.73
C LEU A 125 7.18 11.86 -2.69
N PHE A 126 7.55 13.02 -2.16
CA PHE A 126 7.85 14.20 -3.00
C PHE A 126 8.70 15.22 -2.25
N ARG A 127 9.84 15.62 -2.81
CA ARG A 127 10.72 16.69 -2.28
C ARG A 127 10.96 16.60 -0.75
N GLY A 128 11.33 15.41 -0.28
CA GLY A 128 11.58 15.15 1.14
C GLY A 128 10.32 15.14 2.00
N GLN A 129 9.14 14.93 1.41
CA GLN A 129 7.89 14.73 2.13
C GLN A 129 7.39 13.29 1.97
N PHE A 130 6.66 12.82 2.97
CA PHE A 130 5.69 11.73 2.89
C PHE A 130 4.34 12.34 3.23
N LEU A 131 3.41 12.36 2.25
CA LEU A 131 2.19 13.15 2.32
C LEU A 131 2.50 14.61 2.71
N GLU A 132 1.95 15.09 3.83
CA GLU A 132 2.19 16.43 4.38
C GLU A 132 3.31 16.49 5.43
N GLN A 133 3.96 15.36 5.74
CA GLN A 133 4.99 15.28 6.77
C GLN A 133 6.39 15.36 6.15
N SER A 134 7.21 16.28 6.68
CA SER A 134 8.60 16.43 6.26
C SER A 134 9.46 15.29 6.80
N LEU A 135 10.17 14.63 5.87
CA LEU A 135 11.09 13.54 6.16
C LEU A 135 12.40 14.08 6.73
N ARG A 136 12.79 13.52 7.87
CA ARG A 136 14.05 13.75 8.56
C ARG A 136 14.40 12.49 9.34
N ALA A 137 15.69 12.28 9.60
CA ALA A 137 16.13 11.10 10.33
C ALA A 137 15.43 11.02 11.70
N GLY A 138 14.89 9.84 12.02
CA GLY A 138 14.18 9.57 13.26
C GLY A 138 12.72 10.05 13.30
N VAL A 139 12.17 10.65 12.24
CA VAL A 139 10.75 11.01 12.23
C VAL A 139 9.88 9.75 12.31
N LEU A 140 8.80 9.82 13.10
CA LEU A 140 7.82 8.74 13.25
C LEU A 140 6.68 8.96 12.27
N ILE A 141 6.35 7.91 11.51
CA ILE A 141 5.34 7.94 10.46
C ILE A 141 4.38 6.78 10.69
N ASP A 142 3.10 7.10 10.90
CA ASP A 142 2.03 6.11 11.08
C ASP A 142 1.42 5.76 9.72
N MET A 143 1.41 4.47 9.37
CA MET A 143 0.88 4.00 8.09
C MET A 143 0.31 2.58 8.16
N ASP A 144 -0.34 2.17 7.08
CA ASP A 144 -0.86 0.81 6.96
C ASP A 144 0.28 -0.13 6.59
N ALA A 145 0.38 -1.27 7.28
CA ALA A 145 1.44 -2.23 7.02
C ALA A 145 1.38 -2.81 5.60
N SER A 146 0.19 -2.82 4.96
CA SER A 146 0.04 -3.29 3.58
C SER A 146 0.77 -2.43 2.55
N TRP A 147 1.22 -1.24 2.93
CA TRP A 147 2.02 -0.35 2.07
C TRP A 147 3.51 -0.69 2.12
N LEU A 148 3.93 -1.47 3.12
CA LEU A 148 5.33 -1.74 3.37
C LEU A 148 5.75 -3.10 2.83
N GLU A 149 6.93 -3.12 2.24
CA GLU A 149 7.70 -4.32 1.98
C GLU A 149 8.74 -4.51 3.08
N ARG A 150 9.23 -5.74 3.24
CA ARG A 150 10.43 -5.98 4.05
C ARG A 150 11.65 -5.50 3.28
N CYS A 151 12.64 -4.97 4.00
CA CYS A 151 13.95 -4.74 3.39
C CYS A 151 14.53 -6.07 2.87
N GLU A 152 15.18 -6.03 1.72
CA GLU A 152 16.06 -7.11 1.29
C GLU A 152 17.27 -7.16 2.26
N GLU A 153 17.71 -8.37 2.60
CA GLU A 153 18.95 -8.59 3.38
C GLU A 153 20.20 -8.30 2.53
#